data_AF-A0AAD9W1B8-F1
#
_entry.id   AF-A0AAD9W1B8-F1
#
_cell.length_a   1.000
_cell.length_b   1.000
_cell.length_c   1.000
_cell.angle_alpha   90.00
_cell.angle_beta   90.00
_cell.angle_gamma   90.00
#
_symmetry.space_group_name_H-M   'P 1'
#
loop_
_entity.id
_entity.type
_entity.pdbx_description
1 polymer ?
#
loop_
_entity_poly.entity_id
_entity_poly.type
_entity_poly.pdbx_seq_one_letter_code
_entity_poly.pdbx_strand_id
1 'polypeptide(L)'
;MTSLHAVTRHPFFFLLATSTLLVNQISALGFADCLETVKRELPIDGTPNANGTTLNTDAQVFRNGFDVVYHGPLRGFVGESRPITLTKDGCIEMCGAAPKYYSVTDAFQILTTWIFPTLALMSQLPYESLSYRKIKNAEAFANWIGAPAAALTTTIWNIMMIARCQSLPHQFHLRDDQDLIKDALYILSCINQYQYPRRKGQQDQDRRRDTALLRGVLFPYVRRDSPELTQPVREKLVHLTKHLAFHLRQYRRKGVYPIYISIVWFGIAFAFSIVIAFATLGDNTTAHSLALGLLLSWVPVVVFASVVDRNPTSDTRCRVLIERWMFNIDLLFEQGVNAWVPWRAPDGTHDGDDTDNFEIGDFMGQGRTLRYCGVTDTVLDKIANRGKAPINLLAFVDMDDFRKFQKSLTTRPTGWYVVWLISQFIVSTSFGMAFMVSFNTPTIGLGCRSLMYVVWYALTLPSWILLGIQQEPWISIRKAMMLPNALAVIMIAGIMIVHAIGGLNNCTCKSSVFGLSSYGGYMDFENGEFYQKHYGVRVWWGVGTGVGGAVLCLSLAWLAWKWHKASGLWKVTGDTKLTVSEDMPLQWLT
;
A
#
# COMPACT_ATOMS: atom_id res chain seq x y z
N MET A 1 22.90 -50.01 -14.62
CA MET A 1 22.02 -48.84 -14.87
C MET A 1 21.90 -48.07 -13.55
N THR A 2 22.96 -47.35 -13.16
CA THR A 2 23.13 -45.87 -13.28
C THR A 2 22.30 -45.13 -12.22
N SER A 3 22.81 -44.91 -10.99
CA SER A 3 23.73 -43.83 -10.57
C SER A 3 23.30 -42.44 -11.04
N LEU A 4 22.91 -41.56 -10.11
CA LEU A 4 23.43 -40.19 -10.07
C LEU A 4 23.29 -39.58 -8.66
N HIS A 5 24.43 -39.20 -8.12
CA HIS A 5 24.65 -38.49 -6.86
C HIS A 5 24.40 -36.97 -7.01
N ALA A 6 23.86 -36.38 -5.93
CA ALA A 6 24.23 -35.11 -5.30
C ALA A 6 24.56 -33.86 -6.16
N VAL A 7 23.66 -32.85 -6.13
CA VAL A 7 24.00 -31.42 -5.97
C VAL A 7 22.82 -30.70 -5.31
N THR A 8 22.88 -30.44 -4.00
CA THR A 8 21.99 -29.50 -3.30
C THR A 8 22.76 -28.80 -2.19
N ARG A 9 23.35 -27.64 -2.47
CA ARG A 9 23.76 -26.67 -1.43
C ARG A 9 23.64 -25.22 -1.92
N HIS A 10 22.80 -24.47 -1.18
CA HIS A 10 22.62 -23.01 -1.06
C HIS A 10 21.96 -22.26 -2.23
N PRO A 11 20.79 -21.61 -1.98
CA PRO A 11 20.79 -20.29 -1.34
C PRO A 11 19.57 -20.07 -0.42
N PHE A 12 19.69 -20.31 0.88
CA PHE A 12 18.61 -19.97 1.84
C PHE A 12 19.11 -19.54 3.22
N PHE A 13 20.43 -19.38 3.40
CA PHE A 13 21.03 -19.19 4.72
C PHE A 13 21.12 -17.73 5.19
N PHE A 14 20.65 -16.76 4.41
CA PHE A 14 20.77 -15.34 4.75
C PHE A 14 19.58 -14.76 5.53
N LEU A 15 18.49 -15.51 5.73
CA LEU A 15 17.23 -14.99 6.28
C LEU A 15 16.91 -15.41 7.73
N LEU A 16 17.72 -16.28 8.35
CA LEU A 16 17.45 -16.82 9.70
C LEU A 16 18.55 -16.55 10.74
N ALA A 17 19.58 -15.78 10.40
CA ALA A 17 20.71 -15.51 11.30
C ALA A 17 20.54 -14.25 12.19
N THR A 18 19.33 -13.68 12.31
CA THR A 18 19.11 -12.41 13.03
C THR A 18 18.56 -12.54 14.45
N SER A 19 18.22 -13.73 14.93
CA SER A 19 17.59 -13.91 16.25
C SER A 19 18.49 -14.42 17.38
N THR A 20 19.74 -14.82 17.10
CA THR A 20 20.72 -15.27 18.13
C THR A 20 21.93 -14.34 18.32
N LEU A 21 21.92 -13.14 17.73
CA LEU A 21 22.98 -12.13 17.83
C LEU A 21 22.71 -11.06 18.89
N LEU A 22 21.95 -11.39 19.93
CA LEU A 22 21.86 -10.59 21.15
C LEU A 22 22.65 -11.32 22.24
N VAL A 23 23.66 -10.65 22.78
CA VAL A 23 24.58 -11.10 23.83
C VAL A 23 25.77 -11.95 23.34
N ASN A 24 26.71 -11.29 22.67
CA ASN A 24 28.14 -11.45 22.98
C ASN A 24 28.86 -10.17 22.56
N GLN A 25 29.30 -9.38 23.55
CA GLN A 25 30.31 -8.36 23.36
C GLN A 25 31.58 -9.07 22.87
N ILE A 26 31.85 -8.99 21.58
CA ILE A 26 33.18 -9.25 21.04
C ILE A 26 33.77 -7.88 20.76
N SER A 27 34.72 -7.50 21.61
CA SER A 27 35.72 -6.48 21.36
C SER A 27 36.52 -6.85 20.11
N ALA A 28 35.93 -6.65 18.93
CA ALA A 28 36.68 -6.53 17.70
C ALA A 28 37.22 -5.10 17.67
N LEU A 29 38.54 -4.94 17.58
CA LEU A 29 39.20 -3.69 17.16
C LEU A 29 38.48 -3.23 15.90
N GLY A 30 37.53 -2.32 16.08
CA GLY A 30 36.44 -2.12 15.15
C GLY A 30 36.74 -1.00 14.19
N PHE A 31 35.97 -0.94 13.12
CA PHE A 31 35.87 0.16 12.18
C PHE A 31 35.69 1.57 12.84
N ALA A 32 35.51 1.66 14.16
CA ALA A 32 35.51 2.88 14.95
C ALA A 32 36.83 3.65 14.92
N ASP A 33 37.98 2.98 15.05
CA ASP A 33 39.31 3.61 15.10
C ASP A 33 40.01 3.58 13.72
N CYS A 34 39.28 3.12 12.71
CA CYS A 34 39.75 2.92 11.34
C CYS A 34 40.31 4.20 10.73
N LEU A 35 39.63 5.33 10.88
CA LEU A 35 40.11 6.60 10.33
C LEU A 35 41.42 7.05 10.98
N GLU A 36 41.54 6.89 12.31
CA GLU A 36 42.76 7.24 13.03
C GLU A 36 43.91 6.32 12.64
N THR A 37 43.63 5.02 12.48
CA THR A 37 44.58 4.02 12.01
C THR A 37 45.06 4.34 10.59
N VAL A 38 44.14 4.67 9.69
CA VAL A 38 44.45 5.07 8.31
C VAL A 38 45.30 6.33 8.29
N LYS A 39 44.96 7.36 9.07
CA LYS A 39 45.76 8.60 9.17
C LYS A 39 47.15 8.38 9.77
N ARG A 40 47.27 7.47 10.74
CA ARG A 40 48.55 7.13 11.38
C ARG A 40 49.48 6.38 10.43
N GLU A 41 48.94 5.43 9.68
CA GLU A 41 49.70 4.53 8.81
C GLU A 41 49.95 5.15 7.41
N LEU A 42 49.10 6.06 6.95
CA LEU A 42 49.18 6.78 5.68
C LEU A 42 49.28 8.30 5.91
N PRO A 43 50.43 8.83 6.38
CA PRO A 43 50.58 10.26 6.63
C PRO A 43 50.55 11.06 5.31
N ILE A 44 49.68 12.07 5.28
CA ILE A 44 49.33 12.85 4.08
C ILE A 44 50.24 14.07 3.90
N ASP A 45 50.84 14.57 4.98
CA ASP A 45 51.49 15.90 4.99
C ASP A 45 52.99 15.85 4.68
N GLY A 46 53.48 14.80 4.02
CA GLY A 46 54.93 14.62 3.82
C GLY A 46 55.73 14.44 5.11
N THR A 47 55.04 14.25 6.25
CA THR A 47 55.65 13.80 7.50
C THR A 47 55.93 12.31 7.40
N PRO A 48 57.17 11.86 7.67
CA PRO A 48 57.49 10.44 7.64
C PRO A 48 56.57 9.66 8.59
N ASN A 49 56.05 8.51 8.15
CA ASN A 49 55.40 7.57 9.07
C ASN A 49 56.41 7.07 10.12
N ALA A 50 55.95 6.24 11.07
CA ALA A 50 56.82 5.64 12.08
C ALA A 50 58.04 4.88 11.51
N ASN A 51 58.04 4.59 10.21
CA ASN A 51 59.12 3.92 9.47
C ASN A 51 59.92 4.86 8.52
N GLY A 52 59.72 6.18 8.56
CA GLY A 52 60.54 7.13 7.80
C GLY A 52 60.12 7.41 6.35
N THR A 53 58.98 6.92 5.86
CA THR A 53 58.56 7.12 4.46
C THR A 53 57.51 8.23 4.31
N THR A 54 57.73 9.12 3.33
CA THR A 54 56.81 10.18 2.89
C THR A 54 55.91 9.66 1.77
N LEU A 55 54.60 9.73 1.95
CA LEU A 55 53.62 9.17 1.01
C LEU A 55 53.01 10.27 0.13
N ASN A 56 53.23 10.16 -1.18
CA ASN A 56 52.45 10.89 -2.18
C ASN A 56 51.11 10.14 -2.37
N THR A 57 49.97 10.80 -2.59
CA THR A 57 48.66 10.11 -2.77
C THR A 57 48.61 9.18 -4.00
N ASP A 58 49.61 9.28 -4.88
CA ASP A 58 49.84 8.38 -6.02
C ASP A 58 50.83 7.24 -5.72
N ALA A 59 51.38 7.16 -4.51
CA ALA A 59 52.28 6.10 -4.11
C ALA A 59 51.49 4.85 -3.69
N GLN A 60 51.86 3.72 -4.29
CA GLN A 60 51.28 2.42 -3.98
C GLN A 60 51.68 1.99 -2.57
N VAL A 61 50.71 1.57 -1.76
CA VAL A 61 50.97 1.08 -0.40
C VAL A 61 50.58 -0.37 -0.33
N PHE A 62 51.58 -1.24 -0.45
CA PHE A 62 51.38 -2.68 -0.42
C PHE A 62 51.32 -3.20 1.01
N ARG A 63 50.25 -3.93 1.33
CA ARG A 63 50.15 -4.76 2.54
C ARG A 63 49.71 -6.16 2.13
N ASN A 64 50.36 -7.19 2.67
CA ASN A 64 50.06 -8.59 2.35
C ASN A 64 49.98 -8.90 0.84
N GLY A 65 50.79 -8.19 0.03
CA GLY A 65 50.90 -8.43 -1.41
C GLY A 65 49.87 -7.72 -2.31
N PHE A 66 49.04 -6.82 -1.78
CA PHE A 66 48.11 -6.00 -2.59
C PHE A 66 48.14 -4.52 -2.18
N ASP A 67 47.77 -3.66 -3.13
CA ASP A 67 47.70 -2.21 -2.91
C ASP A 67 46.43 -1.87 -2.10
N VAL A 68 46.65 -1.24 -0.96
CA VAL A 68 45.61 -0.85 -0.02
C VAL A 68 44.92 0.44 -0.50
N VAL A 69 45.62 1.26 -1.29
CA VAL A 69 45.09 2.54 -1.81
C VAL A 69 44.35 2.31 -3.12
N TYR A 70 43.19 2.94 -3.25
CA TYR A 70 42.43 2.92 -4.49
C TYR A 70 42.87 4.06 -5.41
N HIS A 71 43.43 3.71 -6.57
CA HIS A 71 43.90 4.68 -7.58
C HIS A 71 42.90 4.90 -8.73
N GLY A 72 41.81 4.15 -8.79
CA GLY A 72 40.80 4.26 -9.85
C GLY A 72 40.01 5.58 -9.86
N PRO A 73 39.08 5.77 -10.81
CA PRO A 73 38.34 7.03 -10.94
C PRO A 73 37.33 7.24 -9.79
N LEU A 74 37.38 8.41 -9.14
CA LEU A 74 36.42 8.84 -8.14
C LEU A 74 35.19 9.47 -8.81
N ARG A 75 34.15 8.67 -9.05
CA ARG A 75 32.91 9.14 -9.69
C ARG A 75 32.25 10.25 -8.88
N GLY A 76 31.90 11.34 -9.55
CA GLY A 76 31.20 12.49 -8.98
C GLY A 76 32.08 13.43 -8.16
N PHE A 77 33.37 13.13 -8.00
CA PHE A 77 34.32 14.00 -7.32
C PHE A 77 34.70 15.20 -8.20
N VAL A 78 34.59 16.41 -7.64
CA VAL A 78 35.04 17.65 -8.25
C VAL A 78 36.02 18.34 -7.29
N GLY A 79 37.31 18.26 -7.56
CA GLY A 79 38.34 18.89 -6.73
C GLY A 79 39.76 18.61 -7.24
N GLU A 80 40.70 19.43 -6.78
CA GLU A 80 42.11 19.32 -7.16
C GLU A 80 42.88 18.34 -6.25
N SER A 81 42.52 18.28 -4.96
CA SER A 81 43.15 17.40 -3.96
C SER A 81 42.35 16.10 -3.79
N ARG A 82 42.90 14.98 -4.26
CA ARG A 82 42.26 13.66 -4.16
C ARG A 82 42.16 13.21 -2.69
N PRO A 83 40.98 12.80 -2.19
CA PRO A 83 40.84 12.29 -0.83
C PRO A 83 41.51 10.92 -0.67
N ILE A 84 41.81 10.52 0.57
CA ILE A 84 42.26 9.15 0.84
C ILE A 84 41.12 8.20 0.50
N THR A 85 41.39 7.29 -0.42
CA THR A 85 40.48 6.21 -0.78
C THR A 85 41.17 4.87 -0.67
N LEU A 86 40.57 3.90 0.03
CA LEU A 86 41.08 2.53 0.13
C LEU A 86 40.32 1.61 -0.81
N THR A 87 40.98 0.57 -1.29
CA THR A 87 40.29 -0.57 -1.90
C THR A 87 39.43 -1.28 -0.84
N LYS A 88 38.43 -2.07 -1.26
CA LYS A 88 37.62 -2.87 -0.32
C LYS A 88 38.51 -3.77 0.56
N ASP A 89 39.43 -4.48 -0.05
CA ASP A 89 40.33 -5.41 0.65
C ASP A 89 41.30 -4.63 1.55
N GLY A 90 41.78 -3.47 1.10
CA GLY A 90 42.55 -2.54 1.91
C GLY A 90 41.79 -2.06 3.15
N CYS A 91 40.51 -1.72 3.02
CA CYS A 91 39.68 -1.35 4.16
C CYS A 91 39.50 -2.52 5.14
N ILE A 92 39.25 -3.74 4.65
CA ILE A 92 39.08 -4.92 5.53
C ILE A 92 40.36 -5.20 6.30
N GLU A 93 41.51 -5.06 5.65
CA GLU A 93 42.82 -5.27 6.24
C GLU A 93 43.17 -4.21 7.30
N MET A 94 42.83 -2.94 7.03
CA MET A 94 43.14 -1.82 7.93
C MET A 94 42.13 -1.67 9.07
N CYS A 95 40.86 -2.02 8.83
CA CYS A 95 39.74 -1.65 9.68
C CYS A 95 38.89 -2.83 10.17
N GLY A 96 39.20 -4.04 9.71
CA GLY A 96 38.45 -5.24 9.99
C GLY A 96 37.19 -5.40 9.12
N ALA A 97 36.66 -6.63 9.09
CA ALA A 97 35.44 -6.96 8.37
C ALA A 97 34.15 -6.63 9.14
N ALA A 98 34.25 -6.41 10.45
CA ALA A 98 33.09 -6.24 11.33
C ALA A 98 32.44 -4.84 11.18
N PRO A 99 31.10 -4.74 11.27
CA PRO A 99 30.41 -3.46 11.21
C PRO A 99 30.65 -2.62 12.48
N LYS A 100 30.75 -1.29 12.30
CA LYS A 100 30.64 -0.32 13.40
C LYS A 100 29.17 -0.05 13.71
N TYR A 101 28.67 -0.74 14.73
CA TYR A 101 27.33 -0.49 15.25
C TYR A 101 27.16 0.95 15.73
N TYR A 102 25.94 1.44 15.64
CA TYR A 102 25.58 2.76 16.14
C TYR A 102 25.61 2.81 17.66
N SER A 103 25.88 4.01 18.20
CA SER A 103 25.73 4.24 19.62
C SER A 103 24.26 4.02 20.02
N VAL A 104 24.02 3.75 21.30
CA VAL A 104 22.65 3.56 21.81
C VAL A 104 21.78 4.79 21.52
N THR A 105 22.36 5.99 21.61
CA THR A 105 21.68 7.26 21.31
C THR A 105 21.29 7.38 19.85
N ASP A 106 22.19 7.06 18.92
CA ASP A 106 21.90 7.14 17.48
C ASP A 106 20.86 6.08 17.06
N ALA A 107 20.98 4.86 17.59
CA ALA A 107 20.03 3.79 17.34
C ALA A 107 18.63 4.15 17.86
N PHE A 108 18.56 4.73 19.07
CA PHE A 108 17.31 5.19 19.67
C PHE A 108 16.69 6.34 18.87
N GLN A 109 17.50 7.26 18.35
CA GLN A 109 17.03 8.34 17.48
C GLN A 109 16.41 7.77 16.21
N ILE A 110 17.03 6.80 15.54
CA ILE A 110 16.47 6.16 14.34
C ILE A 110 15.16 5.43 14.67
N LEU A 111 15.13 4.68 15.79
CA LEU A 111 13.95 3.96 16.25
C LEU A 111 12.77 4.89 16.49
N THR A 112 12.98 5.96 17.25
CA THR A 112 11.94 6.93 17.62
C THR A 112 11.49 7.81 16.46
N THR A 113 12.37 8.07 15.49
CA THR A 113 12.06 8.93 14.34
C THR A 113 11.29 8.17 13.25
N TRP A 114 11.70 6.94 12.92
CA TRP A 114 11.15 6.24 11.75
C TRP A 114 10.42 4.96 12.10
N ILE A 115 10.98 4.12 12.97
CA ILE A 115 10.47 2.77 13.18
C ILE A 115 9.21 2.81 14.02
N PHE A 116 9.24 3.44 15.20
CA PHE A 116 8.07 3.52 16.07
C PHE A 116 6.91 4.29 15.45
N PRO A 117 7.10 5.45 14.80
CA PRO A 117 5.99 6.13 14.10
C PRO A 117 5.41 5.29 12.96
N THR A 118 6.27 4.60 12.20
CA THR A 118 5.82 3.70 11.12
C THR A 118 5.01 2.53 11.67
N LEU A 119 5.48 1.87 12.73
CA LEU A 119 4.75 0.80 13.40
C LEU A 119 3.43 1.30 14.01
N ALA A 120 3.43 2.52 14.57
CA ALA A 120 2.23 3.16 15.10
C ALA A 120 1.22 3.52 14.00
N LEU A 121 1.66 3.88 12.79
CA LEU A 121 0.78 4.05 11.64
C LEU A 121 0.27 2.71 11.10
N MET A 122 1.14 1.71 11.02
CA MET A 122 0.75 0.36 10.59
C MET A 122 -0.26 -0.27 11.54
N SER A 123 -0.17 -0.03 12.85
CA SER A 123 -1.14 -0.55 13.83
C SER A 123 -2.54 0.08 13.67
N GLN A 124 -2.64 1.22 13.00
CA GLN A 124 -3.90 1.91 12.68
C GLN A 124 -4.57 1.38 11.40
N LEU A 125 -3.94 0.45 10.69
CA LEU A 125 -4.57 -0.22 9.56
C LEU A 125 -5.88 -0.91 10.01
N PRO A 126 -6.86 -1.04 9.11
CA PRO A 126 -8.21 -1.48 9.47
C PRO A 126 -8.28 -2.98 9.71
N TYR A 127 -7.69 -3.45 10.81
CA TYR A 127 -7.75 -4.85 11.23
C TYR A 127 -9.17 -5.24 11.70
N GLU A 128 -9.52 -6.50 11.48
CA GLU A 128 -10.76 -7.10 11.98
C GLU A 128 -10.49 -7.77 13.34
N SER A 129 -11.12 -7.29 14.41
CA SER A 129 -10.98 -7.88 15.76
C SER A 129 -11.73 -9.20 15.91
N LEU A 130 -12.81 -9.40 15.13
CA LEU A 130 -13.75 -10.52 15.21
C LEU A 130 -13.58 -11.55 14.07
N SER A 131 -12.53 -11.45 13.26
CA SER A 131 -12.28 -12.46 12.23
C SER A 131 -11.93 -13.79 12.90
N TYR A 132 -12.80 -14.80 12.73
CA TYR A 132 -12.57 -16.18 13.18
C TYR A 132 -11.23 -16.74 12.67
N ARG A 133 -10.67 -16.17 11.59
CA ARG A 133 -9.39 -16.56 11.00
C ARG A 133 -8.40 -15.41 11.10
N LYS A 134 -7.56 -15.40 12.14
CA LYS A 134 -6.42 -14.48 12.31
C LYS A 134 -5.54 -14.34 11.05
N ILE A 135 -5.49 -15.41 10.23
CA ILE A 135 -4.81 -15.45 8.93
C ILE A 135 -5.28 -14.32 7.99
N LYS A 136 -6.57 -13.95 7.96
CA LYS A 136 -7.08 -12.89 7.08
C LYS A 136 -6.43 -11.53 7.35
N ASN A 137 -6.15 -11.20 8.61
CA ASN A 137 -5.45 -9.96 8.97
C ASN A 137 -3.98 -10.00 8.57
N ALA A 138 -3.33 -11.16 8.66
CA ALA A 138 -1.95 -11.34 8.21
C ALA A 138 -1.84 -11.23 6.68
N GLU A 139 -2.80 -11.81 5.94
CA GLU A 139 -2.88 -11.67 4.48
C GLU A 139 -3.10 -10.21 4.06
N ALA A 140 -4.02 -9.50 4.73
CA ALA A 140 -4.25 -8.07 4.50
C ALA A 140 -2.98 -7.25 4.78
N PHE A 141 -2.28 -7.53 5.88
CA PHE A 141 -1.02 -6.86 6.21
C PHE A 141 0.07 -7.09 5.17
N ALA A 142 0.22 -8.34 4.71
CA ALA A 142 1.14 -8.67 3.63
C ALA A 142 0.78 -7.94 2.33
N ASN A 143 -0.51 -7.74 2.03
CA ASN A 143 -0.92 -6.95 0.87
C ASN A 143 -0.65 -5.45 1.04
N TRP A 144 -0.95 -4.87 2.21
CA TRP A 144 -0.69 -3.45 2.48
C TRP A 144 0.79 -3.09 2.43
N ILE A 145 1.63 -3.90 3.06
CA ILE A 145 3.05 -3.58 3.25
C ILE A 145 3.94 -4.24 2.20
N GLY A 146 3.58 -5.44 1.76
CA GLY A 146 4.32 -6.20 0.76
C GLY A 146 3.94 -5.87 -0.69
N ALA A 147 2.75 -5.35 -0.94
CA ALA A 147 2.30 -4.91 -2.27
C ALA A 147 1.58 -3.55 -2.22
N PRO A 148 2.22 -2.50 -1.68
CA PRO A 148 1.55 -1.22 -1.38
C PRO A 148 0.92 -0.57 -2.62
N ALA A 149 1.53 -0.67 -3.79
CA ALA A 149 0.96 -0.11 -5.02
C ALA A 149 -0.33 -0.84 -5.47
N ALA A 150 -0.40 -2.16 -5.26
CA ALA A 150 -1.60 -2.94 -5.58
C ALA A 150 -2.73 -2.65 -4.58
N ALA A 151 -2.40 -2.53 -3.29
CA ALA A 151 -3.33 -2.09 -2.26
C ALA A 151 -3.85 -0.66 -2.51
N LEU A 152 -2.97 0.29 -2.89
CA LEU A 152 -3.36 1.64 -3.29
C LEU A 152 -4.27 1.64 -4.51
N THR A 153 -3.99 0.80 -5.51
CA THR A 153 -4.81 0.73 -6.73
C THR A 153 -6.27 0.42 -6.41
N THR A 154 -6.49 -0.60 -5.58
CA THR A 154 -7.84 -1.04 -5.22
C THR A 154 -8.55 -0.04 -4.29
N THR A 155 -7.83 0.54 -3.33
CA THR A 155 -8.39 1.53 -2.38
C THR A 155 -8.71 2.86 -3.05
N ILE A 156 -7.78 3.43 -3.82
CA ILE A 156 -7.99 4.69 -4.54
C ILE A 156 -9.13 4.53 -5.55
N TRP A 157 -9.23 3.38 -6.23
CA TRP A 157 -10.35 3.10 -7.12
C TRP A 157 -11.70 3.13 -6.38
N ASN A 158 -11.79 2.46 -5.22
CA ASN A 158 -13.00 2.50 -4.40
C ASN A 158 -13.35 3.93 -3.95
N ILE A 159 -12.36 4.71 -3.50
CA ILE A 159 -12.56 6.12 -3.12
C ILE A 159 -13.10 6.93 -4.30
N MET A 160 -12.59 6.68 -5.52
CA MET A 160 -13.09 7.33 -6.72
C MET A 160 -14.53 6.92 -7.05
N MET A 161 -14.89 5.65 -6.90
CA MET A 161 -16.26 5.19 -7.10
C MET A 161 -17.22 5.82 -6.09
N ILE A 162 -16.83 5.89 -4.82
CA ILE A 162 -17.61 6.57 -3.77
C ILE A 162 -17.79 8.06 -4.11
N ALA A 163 -16.73 8.73 -4.56
CA ALA A 163 -16.80 10.14 -4.97
C ALA A 163 -17.72 10.36 -6.18
N ARG A 164 -17.71 9.44 -7.16
CA ARG A 164 -18.64 9.46 -8.30
C ARG A 164 -20.08 9.30 -7.84
N CYS A 165 -20.37 8.32 -6.99
CA CYS A 165 -21.68 8.13 -6.36
C CYS A 165 -22.19 9.39 -5.65
N GLN A 166 -21.32 10.14 -4.96
CA GLN A 166 -21.73 11.38 -4.30
C GLN A 166 -22.03 12.53 -5.28
N SER A 167 -21.33 12.59 -6.41
CA SER A 167 -21.51 13.68 -7.38
C SER A 167 -22.76 13.51 -8.26
N LEU A 168 -23.17 12.27 -8.52
CA LEU A 168 -24.23 11.94 -9.47
C LEU A 168 -25.63 12.50 -9.12
N PRO A 169 -26.11 12.47 -7.86
CA PRO A 169 -27.44 13.00 -7.52
C PRO A 169 -27.64 14.47 -7.90
N HIS A 170 -26.56 15.27 -7.91
CA HIS A 170 -26.62 16.69 -8.24
C HIS A 170 -26.77 16.95 -9.75
N GLN A 171 -26.46 15.95 -10.59
CA GLN A 171 -26.58 16.06 -12.04
C GLN A 171 -28.03 15.84 -12.50
N PHE A 172 -28.86 15.21 -11.67
CA PHE A 172 -30.27 14.97 -11.96
C PHE A 172 -31.11 15.94 -11.12
N HIS A 173 -31.82 16.88 -11.77
CA HIS A 173 -32.67 17.91 -11.14
C HIS A 173 -33.94 17.36 -10.43
N LEU A 174 -33.91 16.12 -9.93
CA LEU A 174 -35.00 15.47 -9.23
C LEU A 174 -34.95 15.83 -7.74
N ARG A 175 -35.43 17.04 -7.39
CA ARG A 175 -35.33 17.60 -6.02
C ARG A 175 -35.99 16.71 -4.95
N ASP A 176 -37.12 16.08 -5.28
CA ASP A 176 -37.93 15.32 -4.31
C ASP A 176 -37.36 13.93 -3.96
N ASP A 177 -36.54 13.35 -4.84
CA ASP A 177 -36.01 11.98 -4.67
C ASP A 177 -34.48 11.98 -4.39
N GLN A 178 -33.84 13.14 -4.18
CA GLN A 178 -32.37 13.23 -4.04
C GLN A 178 -31.83 12.38 -2.89
N ASP A 179 -32.50 12.36 -1.74
CA ASP A 179 -32.03 11.61 -0.58
C ASP A 179 -32.18 10.10 -0.78
N LEU A 180 -33.26 9.68 -1.44
CA LEU A 180 -33.46 8.29 -1.83
C LEU A 180 -32.40 7.83 -2.84
N ILE A 181 -32.06 8.68 -3.81
CA ILE A 181 -30.98 8.42 -4.76
C ILE A 181 -29.64 8.31 -4.03
N LYS A 182 -29.35 9.19 -3.06
CA LYS A 182 -28.14 9.09 -2.24
C LYS A 182 -28.09 7.79 -1.44
N ASP A 183 -29.21 7.32 -0.91
CA ASP A 183 -29.30 6.03 -0.20
C ASP A 183 -28.97 4.85 -1.13
N ALA A 184 -29.58 4.81 -2.31
CA ALA A 184 -29.32 3.78 -3.31
C ALA A 184 -27.85 3.79 -3.79
N LEU A 185 -27.28 4.97 -4.06
CA LEU A 185 -25.88 5.12 -4.48
C LEU A 185 -24.89 4.83 -3.34
N TYR A 186 -25.29 5.09 -2.08
CA TYR A 186 -24.51 4.66 -0.93
C TYR A 186 -24.46 3.14 -0.86
N ILE A 187 -25.60 2.45 -0.97
CA ILE A 187 -25.67 0.98 -1.02
C ILE A 187 -24.78 0.43 -2.14
N LEU A 188 -24.92 0.95 -3.36
CA LEU A 188 -24.10 0.58 -4.51
C LEU A 188 -22.59 0.71 -4.20
N SER A 189 -22.19 1.81 -3.56
CA SER A 189 -20.80 2.02 -3.17
C SER A 189 -20.28 1.01 -2.14
N CYS A 190 -21.14 0.48 -1.25
CA CYS A 190 -20.73 -0.60 -0.34
C CYS A 190 -20.55 -1.91 -1.10
N ILE A 191 -21.48 -2.23 -2.01
CA ILE A 191 -21.44 -3.46 -2.80
C ILE A 191 -20.12 -3.54 -3.60
N ASN A 192 -19.62 -2.40 -4.09
CA ASN A 192 -18.31 -2.32 -4.76
C ASN A 192 -17.12 -2.85 -3.95
N GLN A 193 -17.24 -2.88 -2.63
CA GLN A 193 -16.17 -3.30 -1.73
C GLN A 193 -16.19 -4.80 -1.45
N TYR A 194 -17.14 -5.53 -2.01
CA TYR A 194 -17.23 -6.97 -1.90
C TYR A 194 -16.91 -7.63 -3.24
N GLN A 195 -16.44 -8.87 -3.17
CA GLN A 195 -16.36 -9.71 -4.35
C GLN A 195 -17.74 -9.85 -4.97
N TYR A 196 -17.79 -9.69 -6.28
CA TYR A 196 -18.98 -9.97 -7.08
C TYR A 196 -18.68 -11.21 -7.94
N PRO A 197 -18.71 -12.42 -7.32
CA PRO A 197 -18.26 -13.65 -7.97
C PRO A 197 -19.14 -14.03 -9.15
N ARG A 198 -18.54 -14.70 -10.14
CA ARG A 198 -19.24 -15.23 -11.32
C ARG A 198 -18.80 -16.67 -11.51
N ARG A 199 -19.72 -17.61 -11.39
CA ARG A 199 -19.42 -19.04 -11.45
C ARG A 199 -19.88 -19.60 -12.79
N LYS A 200 -19.01 -20.37 -13.44
CA LYS A 200 -19.37 -21.06 -14.68
C LYS A 200 -20.50 -22.05 -14.35
N GLY A 201 -21.61 -21.95 -15.07
CA GLY A 201 -22.77 -22.84 -14.91
C GLY A 201 -23.86 -22.34 -13.95
N GLN A 202 -23.72 -21.14 -13.35
CA GLN A 202 -24.73 -20.55 -12.46
C GLN A 202 -25.31 -19.24 -13.01
N GLN A 203 -25.56 -19.20 -14.33
CA GLN A 203 -26.04 -17.99 -15.01
C GLN A 203 -27.39 -17.50 -14.47
N ASP A 204 -28.28 -18.41 -14.09
CA ASP A 204 -29.60 -18.04 -13.56
C ASP A 204 -29.50 -17.36 -12.19
N GLN A 205 -28.60 -17.82 -11.32
CA GLN A 205 -28.33 -17.19 -10.03
C GLN A 205 -27.68 -15.81 -10.20
N ASP A 206 -26.68 -15.71 -11.10
CA ASP A 206 -26.05 -14.42 -11.45
C ASP A 206 -27.11 -13.44 -12.00
N ARG A 207 -28.03 -13.92 -12.85
CA ARG A 207 -29.11 -13.10 -13.41
C ARG A 207 -30.09 -12.65 -12.33
N ARG A 208 -30.52 -13.55 -11.44
CA ARG A 208 -31.40 -13.22 -10.31
C ARG A 208 -30.77 -12.15 -9.43
N ARG A 209 -29.49 -12.32 -9.06
CA ARG A 209 -28.74 -11.35 -8.25
C ARG A 209 -28.63 -9.99 -8.91
N ASP A 210 -28.18 -9.94 -10.15
CA ASP A 210 -27.98 -8.69 -10.86
C ASP A 210 -29.32 -7.97 -11.10
N THR A 211 -30.39 -8.73 -11.34
CA THR A 211 -31.75 -8.19 -11.49
C THR A 211 -32.21 -7.52 -10.19
N ALA A 212 -32.09 -8.21 -9.05
CA ALA A 212 -32.45 -7.65 -7.75
C ALA A 212 -31.62 -6.41 -7.39
N LEU A 213 -30.31 -6.45 -7.66
CA LEU A 213 -29.43 -5.29 -7.48
C LEU A 213 -29.90 -4.09 -8.31
N LEU A 214 -30.15 -4.29 -9.60
CA LEU A 214 -30.57 -3.21 -10.50
C LEU A 214 -31.95 -2.68 -10.12
N ARG A 215 -32.91 -3.54 -9.76
CA ARG A 215 -34.23 -3.13 -9.25
C ARG A 215 -34.09 -2.28 -8.00
N GLY A 216 -33.27 -2.70 -7.05
CA GLY A 216 -33.02 -1.97 -5.80
C GLY A 216 -32.29 -0.65 -5.96
N VAL A 217 -31.35 -0.53 -6.91
CA VAL A 217 -30.57 0.71 -7.10
C VAL A 217 -31.24 1.68 -8.07
N LEU A 218 -31.94 1.19 -9.10
CA LEU A 218 -32.45 2.01 -10.19
C LEU A 218 -33.90 2.46 -10.01
N PHE A 219 -34.70 1.86 -9.12
CA PHE A 219 -36.09 2.29 -8.90
C PHE A 219 -36.28 3.78 -8.57
N PRO A 220 -35.35 4.49 -7.88
CA PRO A 220 -35.53 5.92 -7.60
C PRO A 220 -35.52 6.76 -8.89
N TYR A 221 -34.94 6.23 -9.97
CA TYR A 221 -34.86 6.92 -11.25
C TYR A 221 -36.08 6.65 -12.14
N VAL A 222 -36.90 5.64 -11.83
CA VAL A 222 -38.08 5.30 -12.62
C VAL A 222 -39.19 6.31 -12.33
N ARG A 223 -39.92 6.74 -13.37
CA ARG A 223 -41.01 7.72 -13.20
C ARG A 223 -42.12 7.16 -12.31
N ARG A 224 -42.78 8.03 -11.54
CA ARG A 224 -43.81 7.63 -10.56
C ARG A 224 -45.05 6.99 -11.20
N ASP A 225 -45.35 7.41 -12.42
CA ASP A 225 -46.45 6.93 -13.28
C ASP A 225 -46.08 5.72 -14.15
N SER A 226 -44.88 5.15 -13.98
CA SER A 226 -44.46 4.00 -14.78
C SER A 226 -45.31 2.76 -14.46
N PRO A 227 -45.86 2.06 -15.47
CA PRO A 227 -46.59 0.81 -15.25
C PRO A 227 -45.69 -0.32 -14.71
N GLU A 228 -44.36 -0.18 -14.81
CA GLU A 228 -43.39 -1.16 -14.29
C GLU A 228 -43.31 -1.18 -12.76
N LEU A 229 -43.72 -0.11 -12.08
CA LEU A 229 -43.56 0.02 -10.63
C LEU A 229 -44.83 0.57 -9.99
N THR A 230 -45.66 -0.33 -9.46
CA THR A 230 -46.86 0.05 -8.71
C THR A 230 -46.50 0.81 -7.44
N GLN A 231 -47.36 1.76 -7.05
CA GLN A 231 -47.17 2.58 -5.86
C GLN A 231 -46.87 1.79 -4.56
N PRO A 232 -47.58 0.68 -4.22
CA PRO A 232 -47.29 -0.04 -2.99
C PRO A 232 -45.93 -0.78 -3.03
N VAL A 233 -45.49 -1.22 -4.22
CA VAL A 233 -44.15 -1.80 -4.40
C VAL A 233 -43.08 -0.72 -4.21
N ARG A 234 -43.29 0.48 -4.78
CA ARG A 234 -42.39 1.63 -4.61
C ARG A 234 -42.20 1.99 -3.14
N GLU A 235 -43.28 2.07 -2.37
CA GLU A 235 -43.23 2.42 -0.95
C GLU A 235 -42.40 1.41 -0.13
N LYS A 236 -42.58 0.10 -0.39
CA LYS A 236 -41.75 -0.93 0.23
C LYS A 236 -40.28 -0.84 -0.18
N LEU A 237 -39.97 -0.59 -1.46
CA LEU A 237 -38.59 -0.40 -1.92
C LEU A 237 -37.91 0.81 -1.28
N VAL A 238 -38.65 1.92 -1.10
CA VAL A 238 -38.16 3.10 -0.38
C VAL A 238 -37.76 2.73 1.04
N HIS A 239 -38.62 2.01 1.76
CA HIS A 239 -38.37 1.65 3.14
C HIS A 239 -37.20 0.64 3.27
N LEU A 240 -37.12 -0.37 2.40
CA LEU A 240 -36.00 -1.32 2.36
C LEU A 240 -34.66 -0.63 2.09
N THR A 241 -34.64 0.28 1.12
CA THR A 241 -33.44 1.05 0.73
C THR A 241 -32.99 2.01 1.83
N LYS A 242 -33.90 2.79 2.41
CA LYS A 242 -33.60 3.69 3.53
C LYS A 242 -33.06 2.93 4.73
N HIS A 243 -33.71 1.80 5.07
CA HIS A 243 -33.30 0.98 6.19
C HIS A 243 -31.89 0.38 5.98
N LEU A 244 -31.63 -0.23 4.83
CA LEU A 244 -30.30 -0.77 4.53
C LEU A 244 -29.24 0.34 4.56
N ALA A 245 -29.49 1.47 3.90
CA ALA A 245 -28.55 2.59 3.88
C ALA A 245 -28.25 3.11 5.28
N PHE A 246 -29.27 3.24 6.14
CA PHE A 246 -29.12 3.63 7.54
C PHE A 246 -28.20 2.67 8.31
N HIS A 247 -28.48 1.36 8.30
CA HIS A 247 -27.64 0.37 8.98
C HIS A 247 -26.20 0.40 8.45
N LEU A 248 -26.05 0.45 7.14
CA LEU A 248 -24.74 0.51 6.49
C LEU A 248 -23.96 1.80 6.81
N ARG A 249 -24.62 2.92 7.17
CA ARG A 249 -23.97 4.13 7.70
C ARG A 249 -23.59 3.97 9.16
N GLN A 250 -24.44 3.33 9.96
CA GLN A 250 -24.18 3.06 11.38
C GLN A 250 -22.99 2.11 11.57
N TYR A 251 -22.82 1.11 10.69
CA TYR A 251 -21.68 0.19 10.71
C TYR A 251 -20.37 0.78 10.17
N ARG A 252 -20.33 2.04 9.72
CA ARG A 252 -19.06 2.66 9.29
C ARG A 252 -18.27 3.16 10.49
N ARG A 253 -17.01 2.74 10.62
CA ARG A 253 -16.11 3.23 11.68
C ARG A 253 -15.87 4.74 11.54
N LYS A 254 -16.05 5.47 12.64
CA LYS A 254 -15.78 6.91 12.76
C LYS A 254 -14.37 7.13 13.33
N GLY A 255 -13.35 6.70 12.60
CA GLY A 255 -11.95 6.70 13.07
C GLY A 255 -10.97 7.54 12.24
N VAL A 256 -11.46 8.33 11.27
CA VAL A 256 -10.58 9.04 10.32
C VAL A 256 -9.80 10.19 10.97
N TYR A 257 -10.43 10.94 11.88
CA TYR A 257 -9.79 12.10 12.52
C TYR A 257 -8.56 11.75 13.37
N PRO A 258 -8.60 10.75 14.29
CA PRO A 258 -7.40 10.35 15.04
C PRO A 258 -6.23 9.93 14.14
N ILE A 259 -6.54 9.26 13.02
CA ILE A 259 -5.53 8.80 12.05
C ILE A 259 -4.95 9.99 11.29
N TYR A 260 -5.78 10.95 10.91
CA TYR A 260 -5.31 12.20 10.30
C TYR A 260 -4.34 12.96 11.22
N ILE A 261 -4.63 13.05 12.52
CA ILE A 261 -3.73 13.67 13.51
C ILE A 261 -2.39 12.91 13.57
N SER A 262 -2.43 11.58 13.60
CA SER A 262 -1.21 10.75 13.61
C SER A 262 -0.36 10.96 12.36
N ILE A 263 -1.00 11.13 11.20
CA ILE A 263 -0.31 11.41 9.92
C ILE A 263 0.31 12.81 9.92
N VAL A 264 -0.40 13.81 10.44
CA VAL A 264 0.16 15.17 10.60
C VAL A 264 1.40 15.12 11.50
N TRP A 265 1.35 14.36 12.59
CA TRP A 265 2.50 14.17 13.47
C TRP A 265 3.69 13.50 12.75
N PHE A 266 3.42 12.46 11.93
CA PHE A 266 4.44 11.88 11.06
C PHE A 266 5.04 12.90 10.09
N GLY A 267 4.21 13.77 9.50
CA GLY A 267 4.65 14.85 8.61
C GLY A 267 5.55 15.87 9.32
N ILE A 268 5.23 16.23 10.56
CA ILE A 268 6.06 17.10 11.40
C ILE A 268 7.41 16.44 11.69
N ALA A 269 7.40 15.17 12.11
CA ALA A 269 8.63 14.41 12.36
C ALA A 269 9.50 14.34 11.09
N PHE A 270 8.90 14.04 9.94
CA PHE A 270 9.57 14.01 8.65
C PHE A 270 10.22 15.37 8.30
N ALA A 271 9.51 16.48 8.53
CA ALA A 271 10.06 17.83 8.32
C ALA A 271 11.25 18.13 9.24
N PHE A 272 11.18 17.76 10.52
CA PHE A 272 12.32 17.91 11.43
C PHE A 272 13.52 17.05 11.01
N SER A 273 13.28 15.81 10.57
CA SER A 273 14.36 14.94 10.09
C SER A 273 15.04 15.51 8.86
N ILE A 274 14.30 16.16 7.96
CA ILE A 274 14.87 16.89 6.83
C ILE A 274 15.77 18.01 7.35
N VAL A 275 15.28 18.88 8.23
CA VAL A 275 16.07 20.00 8.77
C VAL A 275 17.37 19.51 9.41
N ILE A 276 17.29 18.45 10.22
CA ILE A 276 18.48 17.85 10.87
C ILE A 276 19.43 17.27 9.81
N ALA A 277 18.93 16.53 8.83
CA ALA A 277 19.76 15.98 7.76
C ALA A 277 20.48 17.06 6.94
N PHE A 278 19.84 18.23 6.77
CA PHE A 278 20.45 19.40 6.12
C PHE A 278 21.30 20.27 7.06
N ALA A 279 21.25 20.09 8.39
CA ALA A 279 22.18 20.75 9.30
C ALA A 279 23.54 20.04 9.32
N THR A 280 23.54 18.72 9.10
CA THR A 280 24.73 17.86 9.13
C THR A 280 24.91 17.13 7.79
N LEU A 281 24.77 17.83 6.64
CA LEU A 281 24.83 17.12 5.34
C LEU A 281 26.17 16.41 5.16
N GLY A 282 26.08 15.24 4.55
CA GLY A 282 27.22 14.43 4.14
C GLY A 282 27.66 13.43 5.20
N ASP A 283 27.17 13.50 6.44
CA ASP A 283 27.37 12.38 7.37
C ASP A 283 26.54 11.17 6.93
N ASN A 284 27.21 10.03 6.86
CA ASN A 284 26.67 8.74 6.44
C ASN A 284 25.48 8.28 7.30
N THR A 285 25.43 8.67 8.57
CA THR A 285 24.34 8.34 9.52
C THR A 285 23.07 9.14 9.19
N THR A 286 23.22 10.40 8.82
CA THR A 286 22.11 11.33 8.53
C THR A 286 21.49 11.03 7.16
N ALA A 287 22.33 10.74 6.16
CA ALA A 287 21.93 10.24 4.84
C ALA A 287 21.01 9.03 4.94
N HIS A 288 21.38 8.13 5.86
CA HIS A 288 20.71 6.88 6.09
C HIS A 288 19.35 7.06 6.76
N SER A 289 19.28 7.91 7.77
CA SER A 289 18.03 8.29 8.42
C SER A 289 17.06 8.93 7.43
N LEU A 290 17.54 9.88 6.61
CA LEU A 290 16.74 10.53 5.57
C LEU A 290 16.24 9.54 4.52
N ALA A 291 17.11 8.65 4.01
CA ALA A 291 16.74 7.65 3.01
C ALA A 291 15.67 6.68 3.54
N LEU A 292 15.75 6.26 4.81
CA LEU A 292 14.73 5.43 5.43
C LEU A 292 13.37 6.15 5.51
N GLY A 293 13.38 7.43 5.90
CA GLY A 293 12.16 8.25 5.91
C GLY A 293 11.52 8.40 4.53
N LEU A 294 12.33 8.63 3.49
CA LEU A 294 11.88 8.70 2.10
C LEU A 294 11.32 7.35 1.63
N LEU A 295 11.98 6.25 1.98
CA LEU A 295 11.51 4.90 1.64
C LEU A 295 10.15 4.61 2.28
N LEU A 296 9.92 5.06 3.51
CA LEU A 296 8.69 4.82 4.27
C LEU A 296 7.59 5.87 4.01
N SER A 297 7.85 6.87 3.17
CA SER A 297 6.90 7.97 2.91
C SER A 297 5.59 7.53 2.25
N TRP A 298 5.53 6.34 1.64
CA TRP A 298 4.26 5.77 1.13
C TRP A 298 3.36 5.22 2.25
N VAL A 299 3.89 4.89 3.44
CA VAL A 299 3.13 4.24 4.53
C VAL A 299 1.95 5.11 5.00
N PRO A 300 2.13 6.42 5.31
CA PRO A 300 1.01 7.29 5.65
C PRO A 300 -0.07 7.33 4.56
N VAL A 301 0.33 7.27 3.28
CA VAL A 301 -0.62 7.31 2.15
C VAL A 301 -1.46 6.04 2.11
N VAL A 302 -0.84 4.86 2.24
CA VAL A 302 -1.56 3.57 2.32
C VAL A 302 -2.50 3.54 3.51
N VAL A 303 -2.01 3.91 4.70
CA VAL A 303 -2.82 3.91 5.93
C VAL A 303 -4.02 4.85 5.77
N PHE A 304 -3.81 6.06 5.27
CA PHE A 304 -4.90 7.01 5.08
C PHE A 304 -5.89 6.55 4.01
N ALA A 305 -5.39 6.04 2.88
CA ALA A 305 -6.24 5.51 1.82
C ALA A 305 -7.09 4.32 2.31
N SER A 306 -6.52 3.38 3.05
CA SER A 306 -7.26 2.23 3.60
C SER A 306 -8.29 2.61 4.67
N VAL A 307 -8.10 3.74 5.36
CA VAL A 307 -9.02 4.26 6.39
C VAL A 307 -10.12 5.12 5.78
N VAL A 308 -9.77 5.92 4.77
CA VAL A 308 -10.71 6.72 3.98
C VAL A 308 -11.59 5.81 3.14
N ASP A 309 -10.99 4.79 2.51
CA ASP A 309 -11.73 3.66 1.96
C ASP A 309 -12.54 3.02 3.08
N ARG A 310 -13.81 2.73 2.79
CA ARG A 310 -14.81 2.49 3.82
C ARG A 310 -14.35 1.37 4.75
N ASN A 311 -14.43 1.64 6.05
CA ASN A 311 -14.03 0.74 7.11
C ASN A 311 -15.27 0.24 7.87
N PRO A 312 -15.92 -0.87 7.44
CA PRO A 312 -17.05 -1.42 8.17
C PRO A 312 -16.58 -1.97 9.53
N THR A 313 -17.43 -1.87 10.56
CA THR A 313 -17.18 -2.49 11.86
C THR A 313 -17.20 -4.02 11.75
N SER A 314 -18.12 -4.56 10.95
CA SER A 314 -18.19 -5.98 10.59
C SER A 314 -18.54 -6.11 9.11
N ASP A 315 -17.61 -6.66 8.34
CA ASP A 315 -17.75 -6.92 6.91
C ASP A 315 -18.78 -8.03 6.64
N THR A 316 -18.77 -9.09 7.46
CA THR A 316 -19.69 -10.24 7.36
C THR A 316 -21.14 -9.81 7.61
N ARG A 317 -21.38 -8.97 8.62
CA ARG A 317 -22.73 -8.45 8.89
C ARG A 317 -23.24 -7.54 7.78
N CYS A 318 -22.38 -6.67 7.24
CA CYS A 318 -22.74 -5.81 6.13
C CYS A 318 -23.08 -6.63 4.87
N ARG A 319 -22.35 -7.72 4.61
CA ARG A 319 -22.65 -8.66 3.53
C ARG A 319 -24.03 -9.29 3.69
N VAL A 320 -24.33 -9.83 4.87
CA VAL A 320 -25.64 -10.43 5.20
C VAL A 320 -26.78 -9.44 4.99
N LEU A 321 -26.62 -8.18 5.44
CA LEU A 321 -27.62 -7.15 5.25
C LEU A 321 -27.87 -6.83 3.76
N ILE A 322 -26.82 -6.82 2.94
CA ILE A 322 -26.91 -6.60 1.49
C ILE A 322 -27.62 -7.78 0.81
N GLU A 323 -27.24 -9.02 1.12
CA GLU A 323 -27.85 -10.23 0.56
C GLU A 323 -29.34 -10.31 0.88
N ARG A 324 -29.70 -10.06 2.14
CA ARG A 324 -31.09 -10.01 2.58
C ARG A 324 -31.89 -8.91 1.89
N TRP A 325 -31.29 -7.73 1.71
CA TRP A 325 -31.95 -6.64 0.98
C TRP A 325 -32.25 -7.03 -0.46
N MET A 326 -31.31 -7.71 -1.15
CA MET A 326 -31.56 -8.23 -2.50
C MET A 326 -32.65 -9.31 -2.50
N PHE A 327 -32.64 -10.23 -1.55
CA PHE A 327 -33.68 -11.24 -1.38
C PHE A 327 -35.07 -10.63 -1.22
N ASN A 328 -35.21 -9.64 -0.34
CA ASN A 328 -36.47 -8.95 -0.11
C ASN A 328 -36.96 -8.20 -1.35
N ILE A 329 -36.05 -7.63 -2.15
CA ILE A 329 -36.39 -6.99 -3.42
C ILE A 329 -36.90 -8.03 -4.41
N ASP A 330 -36.20 -9.13 -4.56
CA ASP A 330 -36.56 -10.18 -5.50
C ASP A 330 -37.94 -10.77 -5.18
N LEU A 331 -38.16 -11.10 -3.90
CA LEU A 331 -39.45 -11.59 -3.40
C LEU A 331 -40.60 -10.61 -3.68
N LEU A 332 -40.36 -9.31 -3.51
CA LEU A 332 -41.34 -8.26 -3.75
C LEU A 332 -41.79 -8.20 -5.22
N PHE A 333 -40.88 -8.46 -6.16
CA PHE A 333 -41.20 -8.46 -7.59
C PHE A 333 -41.76 -9.80 -8.08
N GLU A 334 -41.40 -10.93 -7.46
CA GLU A 334 -41.91 -12.26 -7.84
C GLU A 334 -43.31 -12.54 -7.25
N GLN A 335 -43.53 -12.21 -5.97
CA GLN A 335 -44.72 -12.63 -5.23
C GLN A 335 -45.60 -11.44 -4.78
N GLY A 336 -45.14 -10.20 -4.99
CA GLY A 336 -45.91 -8.99 -4.71
C GLY A 336 -45.83 -8.51 -3.26
N VAL A 337 -46.64 -7.49 -2.94
CA VAL A 337 -46.53 -6.69 -1.71
C VAL A 337 -46.87 -7.49 -0.45
N ASN A 338 -47.74 -8.51 -0.55
CA ASN A 338 -48.20 -9.29 0.62
C ASN A 338 -47.32 -10.52 0.90
N ALA A 339 -46.39 -10.83 0.02
CA ALA A 339 -45.52 -11.98 0.16
C ALA A 339 -44.53 -11.78 1.29
N TRP A 340 -44.46 -12.74 2.21
CA TRP A 340 -43.45 -12.80 3.25
C TRP A 340 -42.88 -14.21 3.34
N VAL A 341 -41.57 -14.28 3.23
CA VAL A 341 -40.80 -15.51 3.48
C VAL A 341 -39.67 -15.14 4.43
N PRO A 342 -39.48 -15.86 5.55
CA PRO A 342 -38.37 -15.60 6.45
C PRO A 342 -37.06 -15.86 5.71
N TRP A 343 -36.24 -14.83 5.58
CA TRP A 343 -34.89 -14.98 5.04
C TRP A 343 -34.05 -15.84 5.99
N ARG A 344 -33.47 -16.93 5.48
CA ARG A 344 -32.56 -17.78 6.24
C ARG A 344 -31.13 -17.39 5.90
N ALA A 345 -30.36 -17.02 6.93
CA ALA A 345 -28.95 -16.71 6.74
C ALA A 345 -28.18 -17.98 6.29
N PRO A 346 -27.13 -17.83 5.46
CA PRO A 346 -26.34 -18.97 5.01
C PRO A 346 -25.62 -19.74 6.13
N ASP A 347 -25.55 -19.19 7.35
CA ASP A 347 -24.74 -19.72 8.45
C ASP A 347 -25.57 -20.04 9.70
N GLY A 348 -26.21 -21.21 9.65
CA GLY A 348 -26.72 -21.89 10.84
C GLY A 348 -26.84 -23.39 10.59
N THR A 349 -25.71 -24.10 10.50
CA THR A 349 -25.58 -25.56 10.25
C THR A 349 -26.33 -26.05 8.99
N HIS A 350 -25.56 -26.29 7.92
CA HIS A 350 -26.05 -26.81 6.64
C HIS A 350 -26.85 -28.12 6.79
N ASP A 351 -28.15 -28.06 6.49
CA ASP A 351 -28.93 -29.20 5.99
C ASP A 351 -29.55 -28.81 4.63
N GLY A 352 -28.78 -29.02 3.56
CA GLY A 352 -29.33 -29.59 2.32
C GLY A 352 -30.11 -28.74 1.30
N ASP A 353 -30.33 -27.43 1.45
CA ASP A 353 -30.96 -26.64 0.37
C ASP A 353 -30.22 -25.31 0.10
N ASP A 354 -29.65 -25.19 -1.11
CA ASP A 354 -28.57 -24.27 -1.49
C ASP A 354 -29.08 -23.16 -2.46
N THR A 355 -30.37 -22.81 -2.39
CA THR A 355 -31.12 -22.14 -3.46
C THR A 355 -31.40 -20.63 -3.26
N ASP A 356 -31.15 -20.07 -2.07
CA ASP A 356 -31.50 -18.66 -1.73
C ASP A 356 -30.32 -17.65 -1.68
N ASN A 357 -29.11 -18.08 -2.05
CA ASN A 357 -27.92 -17.24 -1.90
C ASN A 357 -27.75 -16.29 -3.10
N PHE A 358 -27.93 -14.99 -2.86
CA PHE A 358 -27.54 -13.90 -3.78
C PHE A 358 -26.00 -13.76 -3.92
N GLU A 359 -25.22 -14.60 -3.25
CA GLU A 359 -23.76 -14.76 -3.30
C GLU A 359 -22.96 -13.45 -3.50
N ILE A 360 -22.90 -12.63 -2.45
CA ILE A 360 -21.89 -11.60 -2.31
C ILE A 360 -20.65 -12.26 -1.71
N GLY A 361 -19.48 -12.12 -2.34
CA GLY A 361 -18.27 -12.78 -1.87
C GLY A 361 -17.59 -12.03 -0.71
N ASP A 362 -16.35 -12.40 -0.40
CA ASP A 362 -15.59 -11.77 0.68
C ASP A 362 -15.36 -10.26 0.46
N PHE A 363 -15.19 -9.53 1.56
CA PHE A 363 -14.82 -8.12 1.53
C PHE A 363 -13.41 -7.93 0.92
N MET A 364 -13.33 -7.09 -0.10
CA MET A 364 -12.10 -6.72 -0.81
C MET A 364 -11.65 -5.29 -0.55
N GLY A 365 -12.53 -4.47 0.03
CA GLY A 365 -12.22 -3.07 0.33
C GLY A 365 -10.94 -2.91 1.14
N GLN A 366 -10.44 -1.68 1.15
CA GLN A 366 -9.25 -1.27 1.91
C GLN A 366 -7.94 -1.89 1.42
N GLY A 367 -7.94 -2.58 0.26
CA GLY A 367 -6.76 -3.23 -0.30
C GLY A 367 -6.45 -4.60 0.31
N ARG A 368 -7.43 -5.20 1.00
CA ARG A 368 -7.28 -6.53 1.62
C ARG A 368 -7.16 -7.64 0.59
N THR A 369 -7.91 -7.54 -0.51
CA THR A 369 -7.86 -8.49 -1.64
C THR A 369 -7.52 -7.73 -2.91
N LEU A 370 -6.48 -8.18 -3.62
CA LEU A 370 -6.03 -7.57 -4.87
C LEU A 370 -6.92 -8.02 -6.05
N ARG A 371 -8.04 -7.31 -6.26
CA ARG A 371 -9.00 -7.59 -7.35
C ARG A 371 -9.78 -6.33 -7.73
N TYR A 372 -10.23 -6.27 -8.99
CA TYR A 372 -11.12 -5.23 -9.49
C TYR A 372 -12.60 -5.63 -9.32
N CYS A 373 -13.43 -4.70 -8.84
CA CYS A 373 -14.89 -4.80 -8.83
C CYS A 373 -15.48 -3.68 -9.70
N GLY A 374 -16.18 -4.05 -10.77
CA GLY A 374 -16.77 -3.12 -11.75
C GLY A 374 -18.23 -2.77 -11.51
N VAL A 375 -18.87 -3.32 -10.48
CA VAL A 375 -20.33 -3.21 -10.26
C VAL A 375 -20.79 -1.75 -10.21
N THR A 376 -20.11 -0.90 -9.43
CA THR A 376 -20.52 0.51 -9.32
C THR A 376 -20.31 1.25 -10.64
N ASP A 377 -19.18 1.05 -11.30
CA ASP A 377 -18.86 1.73 -12.57
C ASP A 377 -19.90 1.36 -13.65
N THR A 378 -20.20 0.08 -13.82
CA THR A 378 -21.21 -0.40 -14.78
C THR A 378 -22.60 0.16 -14.49
N VAL A 379 -23.03 0.19 -13.23
CA VAL A 379 -24.36 0.73 -12.86
C VAL A 379 -24.41 2.25 -13.05
N LEU A 380 -23.34 2.97 -12.69
CA LEU A 380 -23.25 4.42 -12.90
C LEU A 380 -23.26 4.78 -14.39
N ASP A 381 -22.57 4.02 -15.24
CA ASP A 381 -22.59 4.20 -16.69
C ASP A 381 -23.99 3.96 -17.27
N LYS A 382 -24.74 3.00 -16.73
CA LYS A 382 -26.14 2.77 -17.11
C LYS A 382 -27.03 3.96 -16.72
N ILE A 383 -26.82 4.55 -15.53
CA ILE A 383 -27.55 5.74 -15.08
C ILE A 383 -27.20 6.96 -15.94
N ALA A 384 -25.91 7.18 -16.24
CA ALA A 384 -25.44 8.31 -17.03
C ALA A 384 -25.97 8.27 -18.47
N ASN A 385 -26.10 7.09 -19.07
CA ASN A 385 -26.59 6.90 -20.44
C ASN A 385 -28.14 6.89 -20.57
N ARG A 386 -28.89 7.17 -19.49
CA ARG A 386 -30.36 7.23 -19.50
C ARG A 386 -30.95 8.14 -20.60
N GLY A 387 -30.24 9.17 -21.04
CA GLY A 387 -30.69 10.03 -22.14
C GLY A 387 -30.90 9.31 -23.47
N LYS A 388 -30.30 8.12 -23.65
CA LYS A 388 -30.40 7.31 -24.88
C LYS A 388 -31.47 6.22 -24.82
N ALA A 389 -31.85 5.76 -23.61
CA ALA A 389 -32.85 4.73 -23.42
C ALA A 389 -33.50 4.84 -22.01
N PRO A 390 -34.83 4.63 -21.89
CA PRO A 390 -35.49 4.62 -20.59
C PRO A 390 -34.91 3.52 -19.69
N ILE A 391 -34.81 3.80 -18.38
CA ILE A 391 -34.44 2.79 -17.38
C ILE A 391 -35.59 1.82 -17.24
N ASN A 392 -35.34 0.55 -17.59
CA ASN A 392 -36.28 -0.55 -17.45
C ASN A 392 -35.96 -1.35 -16.17
N LEU A 393 -36.95 -1.49 -15.28
CA LEU A 393 -36.87 -2.28 -14.03
C LEU A 393 -37.05 -3.78 -14.23
N LEU A 394 -37.61 -4.20 -15.36
CA LEU A 394 -37.63 -5.59 -15.83
C LEU A 394 -36.24 -5.96 -16.38
N ALA A 395 -35.17 -5.64 -15.65
CA ALA A 395 -33.80 -5.87 -16.10
C ALA A 395 -33.60 -7.34 -16.53
N PHE A 396 -32.86 -7.53 -17.64
CA PHE A 396 -32.47 -8.85 -18.16
C PHE A 396 -33.60 -9.77 -18.62
N VAL A 397 -34.71 -9.24 -19.15
CA VAL A 397 -35.62 -10.05 -20.00
C VAL A 397 -34.86 -10.65 -21.19
N ASP A 398 -33.95 -9.87 -21.78
CA ASP A 398 -33.06 -10.32 -22.85
C ASP A 398 -31.72 -10.85 -22.29
N MET A 399 -31.35 -12.05 -22.71
CA MET A 399 -30.05 -12.68 -22.39
C MET A 399 -28.87 -11.91 -22.97
N ASP A 400 -29.04 -11.21 -24.09
CA ASP A 400 -27.95 -10.42 -24.66
C ASP A 400 -27.63 -9.19 -23.81
N ASP A 401 -28.65 -8.54 -23.24
CA ASP A 401 -28.46 -7.44 -22.29
C ASP A 401 -27.80 -7.90 -20.99
N PHE A 402 -28.14 -9.10 -20.52
CA PHE A 402 -27.45 -9.73 -19.38
C PHE A 402 -25.98 -9.98 -19.69
N ARG A 403 -25.67 -10.60 -20.84
CA ARG A 403 -24.27 -10.83 -21.25
C ARG A 403 -23.49 -9.52 -21.42
N LYS A 404 -24.11 -8.47 -21.96
CA LYS A 404 -23.49 -7.13 -22.08
C LYS A 404 -23.17 -6.55 -20.71
N PHE A 405 -24.11 -6.62 -19.76
CA PHE A 405 -23.88 -6.16 -18.38
C PHE A 405 -22.75 -6.95 -17.72
N GLN A 406 -22.79 -8.28 -17.81
CA GLN A 406 -21.75 -9.18 -17.30
C GLN A 406 -20.36 -8.91 -17.91
N LYS A 407 -20.30 -8.57 -19.20
CA LYS A 407 -19.06 -8.14 -19.86
C LYS A 407 -18.60 -6.77 -19.37
N SER A 408 -19.53 -5.84 -19.12
CA SER A 408 -19.20 -4.51 -18.57
C SER A 408 -18.64 -4.61 -17.15
N LEU A 409 -19.16 -5.50 -16.30
CA LEU A 409 -18.62 -5.77 -14.95
C LEU A 409 -17.13 -6.15 -14.97
N THR A 410 -16.67 -6.75 -16.07
CA THR A 410 -15.25 -7.09 -16.29
C THR A 410 -14.43 -6.04 -16.99
N THR A 411 -15.08 -5.16 -17.73
CA THR A 411 -14.33 -4.20 -18.51
C THR A 411 -13.79 -3.14 -17.57
N ARG A 412 -12.47 -2.94 -17.62
CA ARG A 412 -11.81 -1.90 -16.84
C ARG A 412 -11.95 -0.56 -17.58
N PRO A 413 -12.54 0.46 -16.96
CA PRO A 413 -12.56 1.78 -17.55
C PRO A 413 -11.14 2.35 -17.61
N THR A 414 -10.90 3.32 -18.49
CA THR A 414 -9.61 4.01 -18.63
C THR A 414 -9.15 4.63 -17.30
N GLY A 415 -10.09 5.17 -16.51
CA GLY A 415 -9.82 5.71 -15.19
C GLY A 415 -9.20 4.70 -14.21
N TRP A 416 -9.47 3.40 -14.36
CA TRP A 416 -8.86 2.37 -13.54
C TRP A 416 -7.35 2.25 -13.81
N TYR A 417 -6.94 2.27 -15.09
CA TYR A 417 -5.51 2.21 -15.46
C TYR A 417 -4.75 3.46 -15.01
N VAL A 418 -5.41 4.63 -15.01
CA VAL A 418 -4.85 5.86 -14.46
C VAL A 418 -4.58 5.69 -12.95
N VAL A 419 -5.54 5.14 -12.19
CA VAL A 419 -5.34 4.85 -10.76
C VAL A 419 -4.23 3.82 -10.53
N TRP A 420 -4.16 2.79 -11.36
CA TRP A 420 -3.12 1.76 -11.31
C TRP A 420 -1.71 2.35 -11.52
N LEU A 421 -1.55 3.27 -12.47
CA LEU A 421 -0.29 3.99 -12.70
C LEU A 421 0.04 4.98 -11.58
N ILE A 422 -0.94 5.77 -11.11
CA ILE A 422 -0.73 6.74 -10.00
C ILE A 422 -0.31 6.02 -8.72
N SER A 423 -0.94 4.88 -8.42
CA SER A 423 -0.63 4.07 -7.25
C SER A 423 0.82 3.57 -7.29
N GLN A 424 1.29 3.14 -8.46
CA GLN A 424 2.69 2.78 -8.64
C GLN A 424 3.59 3.99 -8.50
N PHE A 425 3.24 5.11 -9.13
CA PHE A 425 4.03 6.34 -9.08
C PHE A 425 4.31 6.82 -7.63
N ILE A 426 3.32 6.72 -6.73
CA ILE A 426 3.49 7.06 -5.30
C ILE A 426 4.58 6.20 -4.65
N VAL A 427 4.52 4.87 -4.85
CA VAL A 427 5.48 3.91 -4.26
C VAL A 427 6.84 4.01 -4.94
N SER A 428 6.87 4.09 -6.27
CA SER A 428 8.08 4.25 -7.08
C SER A 428 8.83 5.52 -6.75
N THR A 429 8.14 6.63 -6.47
CA THR A 429 8.80 7.87 -6.05
C THR A 429 9.44 7.70 -4.68
N SER A 430 8.73 7.11 -3.72
CA SER A 430 9.27 6.83 -2.37
C SER A 430 10.55 5.99 -2.44
N PHE A 431 10.50 4.89 -3.20
CA PHE A 431 11.66 4.05 -3.50
C PHE A 431 12.77 4.82 -4.23
N GLY A 432 12.42 5.49 -5.33
CA GLY A 432 13.36 6.14 -6.23
C GLY A 432 14.14 7.25 -5.53
N MET A 433 13.50 8.01 -4.64
CA MET A 433 14.17 9.05 -3.86
C MET A 433 15.09 8.46 -2.79
N ALA A 434 14.66 7.41 -2.08
CA ALA A 434 15.51 6.71 -1.11
C ALA A 434 16.72 6.03 -1.77
N PHE A 435 16.51 5.42 -2.94
CA PHE A 435 17.55 4.84 -3.77
C PHE A 435 18.50 5.92 -4.26
N MET A 436 18.00 7.04 -4.79
CA MET A 436 18.82 8.13 -5.31
C MET A 436 19.71 8.73 -4.22
N VAL A 437 19.17 8.98 -3.02
CA VAL A 437 19.97 9.42 -1.86
C VAL A 437 21.03 8.37 -1.51
N SER A 438 20.65 7.09 -1.41
CA SER A 438 21.60 6.04 -1.00
C SER A 438 22.66 5.70 -2.04
N PHE A 439 22.34 5.83 -3.33
CA PHE A 439 23.26 5.55 -4.44
C PHE A 439 24.27 6.68 -4.63
N ASN A 440 23.85 7.94 -4.37
CA ASN A 440 24.70 9.13 -4.50
C ASN A 440 25.33 9.58 -3.18
N THR A 441 25.11 8.85 -2.07
CA THR A 441 25.89 9.06 -0.85
C THR A 441 27.25 8.39 -1.06
N PRO A 442 28.36 9.12 -0.97
CA PRO A 442 29.69 8.56 -1.20
C PRO A 442 29.93 7.29 -0.37
N THR A 443 30.42 6.21 -0.99
CA THR A 443 30.88 6.09 -2.39
C THR A 443 29.76 5.88 -3.43
N ILE A 444 29.76 6.66 -4.52
CA ILE A 444 28.70 6.60 -5.55
C ILE A 444 28.69 5.22 -6.22
N GLY A 445 27.57 4.51 -6.07
CA GLY A 445 27.40 3.19 -6.65
C GLY A 445 26.36 2.34 -5.92
N LEU A 446 26.31 1.06 -6.30
CA LEU A 446 25.36 0.12 -5.71
C LEU A 446 25.96 -0.52 -4.44
N GLY A 447 25.75 0.13 -3.30
CA GLY A 447 26.06 -0.41 -1.98
C GLY A 447 24.97 -1.33 -1.44
N CYS A 448 25.22 -1.90 -0.25
CA CYS A 448 24.25 -2.76 0.43
C CYS A 448 22.89 -2.07 0.60
N ARG A 449 22.88 -0.77 0.95
CA ARG A 449 21.65 0.01 1.19
C ARG A 449 20.77 0.10 -0.05
N SER A 450 21.32 0.66 -1.12
CA SER A 450 20.63 0.81 -2.40
C SER A 450 20.22 -0.54 -2.99
N LEU A 451 21.05 -1.59 -2.82
CA LEU A 451 20.70 -2.95 -3.24
C LEU A 451 19.50 -3.50 -2.46
N MET A 452 19.49 -3.35 -1.13
CA MET A 452 18.36 -3.77 -0.29
C MET A 452 17.05 -3.09 -0.73
N TYR A 453 17.10 -1.81 -1.09
CA TYR A 453 15.93 -1.09 -1.59
C TYR A 453 15.47 -1.61 -2.95
N VAL A 454 16.40 -1.90 -3.87
CA VAL A 454 16.09 -2.50 -5.18
C VAL A 454 15.44 -3.87 -5.02
N VAL A 455 15.99 -4.71 -4.14
CA VAL A 455 15.45 -6.05 -3.86
C VAL A 455 14.05 -5.93 -3.26
N TRP A 456 13.86 -5.06 -2.25
CA TRP A 456 12.53 -4.82 -1.69
C TRP A 456 11.54 -4.36 -2.77
N TYR A 457 11.90 -3.35 -3.56
CA TYR A 457 11.03 -2.82 -4.60
C TYR A 457 10.68 -3.88 -5.65
N ALA A 458 11.65 -4.69 -6.09
CA ALA A 458 11.41 -5.80 -7.00
C ALA A 458 10.43 -6.85 -6.43
N LEU A 459 10.47 -7.12 -5.13
CA LEU A 459 9.52 -8.02 -4.46
C LEU A 459 8.09 -7.43 -4.41
N THR A 460 7.92 -6.11 -4.44
CA THR A 460 6.59 -5.46 -4.41
C THR A 460 5.88 -5.43 -5.77
N LEU A 461 6.62 -5.55 -6.88
CA LEU A 461 6.09 -5.40 -8.25
C LEU A 461 5.14 -6.52 -8.73
N PRO A 462 5.38 -7.83 -8.44
CA PRO A 462 4.60 -8.92 -9.02
C PRO A 462 3.09 -8.78 -8.82
N SER A 463 2.67 -8.44 -7.61
CA SER A 463 1.25 -8.23 -7.25
C SER A 463 0.62 -7.07 -8.02
N TRP A 464 1.36 -5.97 -8.20
CA TRP A 464 0.88 -4.81 -8.96
C TRP A 464 0.79 -5.10 -10.47
N ILE A 465 1.79 -5.79 -11.03
CA ILE A 465 1.80 -6.22 -12.44
C ILE A 465 0.64 -7.18 -12.69
N LEU A 466 0.48 -8.21 -11.84
CA LEU A 466 -0.62 -9.16 -11.94
C LEU A 466 -1.97 -8.45 -11.89
N LEU A 467 -2.13 -7.50 -10.98
CA LEU A 467 -3.35 -6.69 -10.91
C LEU A 467 -3.55 -5.90 -12.21
N GLY A 468 -2.50 -5.36 -12.83
CA GLY A 468 -2.58 -4.66 -14.12
C GLY A 468 -3.01 -5.54 -15.29
N ILE A 469 -2.48 -6.78 -15.35
CA ILE A 469 -2.70 -7.71 -16.46
C ILE A 469 -4.01 -8.50 -16.29
N GLN A 470 -4.25 -9.04 -15.10
CA GLN A 470 -5.34 -9.95 -14.82
C GLN A 470 -6.36 -9.32 -13.87
N GLN A 471 -7.61 -9.26 -14.33
CA GLN A 471 -8.71 -8.68 -13.55
C GLN A 471 -9.10 -9.53 -12.34
N GLU A 472 -9.26 -10.82 -12.59
CA GLU A 472 -9.71 -11.81 -11.61
C GLU A 472 -8.67 -12.93 -11.55
N PRO A 473 -7.52 -12.69 -10.88
CA PRO A 473 -6.51 -13.71 -10.74
C PRO A 473 -7.10 -14.91 -10.00
N TRP A 474 -6.77 -16.10 -10.52
CA TRP A 474 -7.23 -17.36 -9.95
C TRP A 474 -6.79 -17.44 -8.48
N ILE A 475 -7.57 -18.16 -7.67
CA ILE A 475 -7.30 -18.26 -6.22
C ILE A 475 -5.87 -18.75 -5.97
N SER A 476 -5.38 -19.72 -6.75
CA SER A 476 -4.02 -20.24 -6.63
C SER A 476 -2.96 -19.20 -6.97
N ILE A 477 -3.17 -18.38 -7.99
CA ILE A 477 -2.24 -17.30 -8.37
C ILE A 477 -2.22 -16.23 -7.27
N ARG A 478 -3.39 -15.84 -6.74
CA ARG A 478 -3.47 -14.90 -5.60
C ARG A 478 -2.72 -15.42 -4.38
N LYS A 479 -2.89 -16.70 -4.05
CA LYS A 479 -2.15 -17.34 -2.95
C LYS A 479 -0.65 -17.40 -3.24
N ALA A 480 -0.23 -17.66 -4.48
CA ALA A 480 1.17 -17.64 -4.86
C ALA A 480 1.80 -16.24 -4.70
N MET A 481 1.03 -15.17 -4.99
CA MET A 481 1.49 -13.79 -4.79
C MET A 481 1.66 -13.39 -3.31
N MET A 482 1.13 -14.18 -2.37
CA MET A 482 1.40 -13.94 -0.95
C MET A 482 2.88 -14.15 -0.59
N LEU A 483 3.60 -15.01 -1.32
CA LEU A 483 5.02 -15.26 -1.07
C LEU A 483 5.89 -14.02 -1.31
N PRO A 484 5.92 -13.39 -2.51
CA PRO A 484 6.69 -12.16 -2.71
C PRO A 484 6.23 -11.02 -1.80
N ASN A 485 4.92 -10.92 -1.51
CA ASN A 485 4.40 -9.93 -0.57
C ASN A 485 4.96 -10.15 0.85
N ALA A 486 4.94 -11.38 1.36
CA ALA A 486 5.48 -11.70 2.68
C ALA A 486 7.01 -11.49 2.73
N LEU A 487 7.73 -11.86 1.66
CA LEU A 487 9.17 -11.59 1.55
C LEU A 487 9.47 -10.09 1.53
N ALA A 488 8.66 -9.27 0.86
CA ALA A 488 8.79 -7.82 0.89
C ALA A 488 8.56 -7.24 2.29
N VAL A 489 7.59 -7.76 3.05
CA VAL A 489 7.37 -7.39 4.45
C VAL A 489 8.59 -7.73 5.33
N ILE A 490 9.10 -8.96 5.21
CA ILE A 490 10.30 -9.37 5.94
C ILE A 490 11.50 -8.50 5.54
N MET A 491 11.62 -8.19 4.25
CA MET A 491 12.71 -7.37 3.74
C MET A 491 12.66 -5.94 4.29
N ILE A 492 11.50 -5.28 4.31
CA ILE A 492 11.41 -3.92 4.85
C ILE A 492 11.59 -3.88 6.37
N ALA A 493 11.12 -4.90 7.09
CA ALA A 493 11.41 -5.06 8.52
C ALA A 493 12.92 -5.26 8.77
N GLY A 494 13.56 -6.12 7.97
CA GLY A 494 15.00 -6.34 7.99
C GLY A 494 15.80 -5.08 7.68
N ILE A 495 15.37 -4.30 6.69
CA ILE A 495 15.92 -2.97 6.38
C ILE A 495 15.87 -2.10 7.63
N MET A 496 14.69 -1.93 8.25
CA MET A 496 14.53 -1.10 9.45
C MET A 496 15.45 -1.54 10.60
N ILE A 497 15.51 -2.83 10.91
CA ILE A 497 16.34 -3.36 12.01
C ILE A 497 17.83 -3.13 11.72
N VAL A 498 18.29 -3.54 10.54
CA VAL A 498 19.69 -3.40 10.14
C VAL A 498 20.11 -1.94 10.07
N HIS A 499 19.19 -1.05 9.69
CA HIS A 499 19.38 0.39 9.69
C HIS A 499 19.53 0.93 11.13
N ALA A 500 18.62 0.56 12.03
CA ALA A 500 18.65 1.01 13.43
C ALA A 500 19.94 0.66 14.16
N ILE A 501 20.50 -0.53 13.92
CA ILE A 501 21.72 -0.98 14.62
C ILE A 501 23.02 -0.50 13.94
N GLY A 502 22.96 0.06 12.73
CA GLY A 502 24.16 0.41 11.96
C GLY A 502 24.86 -0.79 11.32
N GLY A 503 24.14 -1.89 11.06
CA GLY A 503 24.73 -3.14 10.54
C GLY A 503 25.36 -3.00 9.14
N LEU A 504 25.02 -1.93 8.41
CA LEU A 504 25.57 -1.61 7.07
C LEU A 504 26.82 -0.70 7.13
N ASN A 505 27.34 -0.41 8.32
CA ASN A 505 28.52 0.43 8.51
C ASN A 505 29.79 -0.43 8.53
N ASN A 506 30.08 -1.08 7.41
CA ASN A 506 31.26 -1.92 7.21
C ASN A 506 31.90 -1.62 5.84
N CYS A 507 33.15 -2.07 5.64
CA CYS A 507 33.90 -1.87 4.40
C CYS A 507 33.15 -2.36 3.15
N THR A 508 32.50 -3.53 3.20
CA THR A 508 31.77 -4.10 2.06
C THR A 508 30.60 -3.22 1.63
N CYS A 509 29.84 -2.71 2.59
CA CYS A 509 28.65 -1.92 2.32
C CYS A 509 28.96 -0.47 1.94
N LYS A 510 30.04 0.10 2.47
CA LYS A 510 30.50 1.47 2.16
C LYS A 510 31.31 1.57 0.87
N SER A 511 31.83 0.45 0.37
CA SER A 511 32.61 0.43 -0.88
C SER A 511 31.80 0.24 -2.16
N SER A 512 30.47 0.11 -2.07
CA SER A 512 29.58 0.04 -3.24
C SER A 512 29.94 -1.03 -4.28
N VAL A 513 30.32 -2.23 -3.82
CA VAL A 513 30.90 -3.31 -4.64
C VAL A 513 29.90 -4.13 -5.47
N PHE A 514 28.59 -3.92 -5.33
CA PHE A 514 27.57 -4.76 -5.99
C PHE A 514 27.18 -4.27 -7.40
N GLY A 515 27.81 -3.20 -7.89
CA GLY A 515 27.53 -2.57 -9.18
C GLY A 515 28.51 -2.92 -10.28
N LEU A 516 28.40 -2.21 -11.41
CA LEU A 516 29.41 -2.24 -12.47
C LEU A 516 30.76 -1.75 -11.92
N SER A 517 31.87 -2.32 -12.38
CA SER A 517 33.24 -1.95 -11.96
C SER A 517 33.59 -0.47 -12.18
N SER A 518 32.81 0.23 -12.99
CA SER A 518 32.94 1.68 -13.24
C SER A 518 32.32 2.56 -12.14
N TYR A 519 31.66 1.97 -11.14
CA TYR A 519 31.03 2.62 -9.98
C TYR A 519 31.50 1.96 -8.68
N GLY A 520 31.77 2.76 -7.65
CA GLY A 520 32.25 2.26 -6.37
C GLY A 520 33.62 1.58 -6.43
N GLY A 521 33.83 0.58 -5.58
CA GLY A 521 35.07 -0.20 -5.45
C GLY A 521 36.10 0.40 -4.49
N TYR A 522 35.77 1.52 -3.87
CA TYR A 522 36.65 2.23 -2.93
C TYR A 522 35.89 2.65 -1.68
N MET A 523 36.60 2.99 -0.63
CA MET A 523 36.03 3.62 0.55
C MET A 523 36.83 4.86 0.91
N ASP A 524 36.15 5.94 1.21
CA ASP A 524 36.75 7.18 1.66
C ASP A 524 36.30 7.51 3.10
N PHE A 525 37.01 8.44 3.74
CA PHE A 525 36.83 8.78 5.16
C PHE A 525 36.52 10.26 5.40
N GLU A 526 36.07 10.94 4.36
CA GLU A 526 35.91 12.37 4.41
C GLU A 526 34.68 12.77 5.24
N ASN A 527 34.69 14.02 5.71
CA ASN A 527 33.60 14.54 6.52
C ASN A 527 32.44 15.06 5.66
N GLY A 528 31.32 15.40 6.32
CA GLY A 528 30.14 15.90 5.61
C GLY A 528 30.39 17.18 4.80
N GLU A 529 31.21 18.10 5.32
CA GLU A 529 31.57 19.35 4.66
C GLU A 529 32.33 19.10 3.33
N PHE A 530 33.25 18.13 3.34
CA PHE A 530 33.96 17.70 2.15
C PHE A 530 33.00 17.20 1.08
N TYR A 531 32.05 16.32 1.44
CA TYR A 531 31.09 15.80 0.47
C TYR A 531 30.14 16.86 -0.07
N GLN A 532 29.75 17.83 0.75
CA GLN A 532 28.95 18.97 0.29
C GLN A 532 29.67 19.76 -0.80
N LYS A 533 30.98 20.02 -0.60
CA LYS A 533 31.80 20.82 -1.51
C LYS A 533 32.15 20.06 -2.79
N HIS A 534 32.50 18.77 -2.67
CA HIS A 534 33.14 18.02 -3.76
C HIS A 534 32.24 17.03 -4.49
N TYR A 535 31.08 16.64 -3.94
CA TYR A 535 30.20 15.62 -4.54
C TYR A 535 28.78 16.11 -4.84
N GLY A 536 28.49 17.40 -4.62
CA GLY A 536 27.18 17.98 -4.94
C GLY A 536 26.01 17.33 -4.18
N VAL A 537 26.28 16.73 -3.02
CA VAL A 537 25.32 15.94 -2.22
C VAL A 537 24.04 16.73 -1.92
N ARG A 538 24.18 18.05 -1.70
CA ARG A 538 23.06 18.96 -1.45
C ARG A 538 22.00 18.94 -2.55
N VAL A 539 22.40 18.82 -3.82
CA VAL A 539 21.48 18.80 -4.95
C VAL A 539 20.67 17.51 -4.94
N TRP A 540 21.34 16.35 -4.85
CA TRP A 540 20.67 15.06 -4.84
C TRP A 540 19.74 14.87 -3.65
N TRP A 541 20.20 15.23 -2.45
CA TRP A 541 19.36 15.14 -1.24
C TRP A 541 18.21 16.14 -1.30
N GLY A 542 18.45 17.35 -1.82
CA GLY A 542 17.43 18.38 -2.00
C GLY A 542 16.33 17.93 -2.97
N VAL A 543 16.70 17.41 -4.13
CA VAL A 543 15.75 16.87 -5.11
C VAL A 543 15.01 15.67 -4.55
N GLY A 544 15.74 14.73 -3.92
CA GLY A 544 15.17 13.53 -3.32
C GLY A 544 14.08 13.85 -2.30
N THR A 545 14.40 14.78 -1.40
CA THR A 545 13.51 15.24 -0.35
C THR A 545 12.36 16.06 -0.89
N GLY A 546 12.62 16.99 -1.80
CA GLY A 546 11.60 17.86 -2.38
C GLY A 546 10.54 17.08 -3.15
N VAL A 547 10.97 16.17 -4.04
CA VAL A 547 10.06 15.34 -4.84
C VAL A 547 9.30 14.34 -3.95
N GLY A 548 9.99 13.63 -3.06
CA GLY A 548 9.36 12.66 -2.16
C GLY A 548 8.35 13.32 -1.21
N GLY A 549 8.73 14.43 -0.59
CA GLY A 549 7.86 15.22 0.28
C GLY A 549 6.65 15.80 -0.45
N ALA A 550 6.83 16.31 -1.68
CA ALA A 550 5.74 16.82 -2.49
C ALA A 550 4.72 15.72 -2.84
N VAL A 551 5.17 14.54 -3.28
CA VAL A 551 4.27 13.43 -3.62
C VAL A 551 3.50 12.96 -2.39
N LEU A 552 4.15 12.85 -1.22
CA LEU A 552 3.48 12.54 0.05
C LEU A 552 2.39 13.57 0.38
N CYS A 553 2.74 14.86 0.40
CA CYS A 553 1.80 15.92 0.77
C CYS A 553 0.62 16.02 -0.20
N LEU A 554 0.88 15.97 -1.51
CA LEU A 554 -0.15 16.01 -2.54
C LEU A 554 -1.10 14.81 -2.45
N SER A 555 -0.56 13.61 -2.21
CA SER A 555 -1.36 12.39 -2.06
C SER A 555 -2.28 12.47 -0.84
N LEU A 556 -1.76 12.90 0.31
CA LEU A 556 -2.55 13.07 1.53
C LEU A 556 -3.60 14.17 1.40
N ALA A 557 -3.25 15.32 0.82
CA ALA A 557 -4.19 16.41 0.56
C ALA A 557 -5.32 15.98 -0.38
N TRP A 558 -4.98 15.24 -1.44
CA TRP A 558 -5.98 14.70 -2.37
C TRP A 558 -6.91 13.70 -1.68
N LEU A 559 -6.39 12.78 -0.87
CA LEU A 559 -7.20 11.82 -0.11
C LEU A 559 -8.12 12.54 0.88
N ALA A 560 -7.62 13.54 1.61
CA ALA A 560 -8.41 14.33 2.56
C ALA A 560 -9.53 15.10 1.85
N TRP A 561 -9.21 15.72 0.71
CA TRP A 561 -10.19 16.43 -0.13
C TRP A 561 -11.27 15.48 -0.66
N LYS A 562 -10.89 14.30 -1.18
CA LYS A 562 -11.85 13.29 -1.66
C LYS A 562 -12.73 12.76 -0.55
N TRP A 563 -12.15 12.46 0.61
CA TRP A 563 -12.89 12.06 1.79
C TRP A 563 -13.90 13.12 2.21
N HIS A 564 -13.49 14.39 2.30
CA HIS A 564 -14.38 15.48 2.66
C HIS A 564 -15.52 15.64 1.65
N LYS A 565 -15.21 15.62 0.35
CA LYS A 565 -16.20 15.78 -0.74
C LYS A 565 -17.21 14.64 -0.74
N ALA A 566 -16.79 13.42 -0.44
CA ALA A 566 -17.69 12.27 -0.38
C ALA A 566 -18.53 12.21 0.93
N SER A 567 -18.32 13.16 1.86
CA SER A 567 -18.98 13.13 3.17
C SER A 567 -20.49 13.20 3.18
N GLY A 568 -21.09 13.80 2.15
CA GLY A 568 -22.56 13.86 2.02
C GLY A 568 -23.22 12.49 1.83
N LEU A 569 -22.47 11.46 1.40
CA LEU A 569 -23.04 10.13 1.14
C LEU A 569 -23.27 9.33 2.43
N TRP A 570 -22.47 9.61 3.47
CA TRP A 570 -22.41 8.81 4.70
C TRP A 570 -22.70 9.60 5.98
N LYS A 571 -22.86 10.93 5.90
CA LYS A 571 -23.33 11.70 7.05
C LYS A 571 -24.75 11.23 7.36
N VAL A 572 -24.94 10.73 8.58
CA VAL A 572 -26.28 10.53 9.13
C VAL A 572 -26.80 11.92 9.45
N THR A 573 -27.77 12.43 8.70
CA THR A 573 -28.48 13.67 9.04
C THR A 573 -29.21 13.42 10.36
N GLY A 574 -29.07 14.34 11.33
CA GLY A 574 -29.70 14.22 12.65
C GLY A 574 -31.22 14.02 12.61
N ASP A 575 -31.86 14.37 11.49
CA ASP A 575 -33.29 14.22 11.24
C ASP A 575 -33.71 12.88 10.65
N THR A 576 -32.79 11.95 10.37
CA THR A 576 -33.17 10.57 10.00
C THR A 576 -33.65 9.79 11.23
N LYS A 577 -34.80 10.20 11.78
CA LYS A 577 -35.63 9.29 12.59
C LYS A 577 -36.19 8.27 11.62
N LEU A 578 -35.66 7.04 11.70
CA LEU A 578 -36.26 5.94 10.97
C LEU A 578 -37.59 5.62 11.66
N THR A 579 -38.68 6.18 11.14
CA THR A 579 -40.03 5.77 11.54
C THR A 579 -40.21 4.36 10.98
N VAL A 580 -40.11 3.35 11.84
CA VAL A 580 -40.51 1.99 11.49
C VAL A 580 -41.99 2.10 11.15
N SER A 581 -42.34 1.94 9.87
CA SER A 581 -43.74 1.88 9.47
C SER A 581 -44.39 0.72 10.22
N GLU A 582 -45.55 0.95 10.84
CA GLU A 582 -46.32 -0.09 11.55
C GLU A 582 -46.62 -1.30 10.63
N ASP A 583 -46.62 -1.09 9.31
CA ASP A 583 -46.90 -2.09 8.28
C ASP A 583 -45.69 -2.95 7.86
N MET A 584 -44.49 -2.69 8.39
CA MET A 584 -43.30 -3.49 8.08
C MET A 584 -42.87 -4.31 9.31
N PRO A 585 -43.03 -5.64 9.30
CA PRO A 585 -42.57 -6.48 10.39
C PRO A 585 -41.09 -6.25 10.64
N LEU A 586 -40.69 -6.12 11.91
CA LEU A 586 -39.28 -6.01 12.32
C LEU A 586 -38.42 -7.13 11.70
N GLN A 587 -39.05 -8.27 11.43
CA GLN A 587 -38.49 -9.47 10.78
C GLN A 587 -38.14 -9.31 9.29
N TRP A 588 -38.49 -8.21 8.62
CA TRP A 588 -37.90 -7.85 7.32
C TRP A 588 -36.54 -7.15 7.47
N LEU A 589 -36.29 -6.62 8.67
CA LEU A 589 -35.26 -5.63 8.98
C LEU A 589 -34.16 -6.19 9.92
N THR A 590 -34.51 -7.08 10.85
CA THR A 590 -33.64 -7.74 11.85
C THR A 590 -33.39 -9.18 11.51
#